data_AF-A0A645K0C5-F1
#
_entry.id   AF-A0A645K0C5-F1
#
_cell.length_a   1.000
_cell.length_b   1.000
_cell.length_c   1.000
_cell.angle_alpha   90.00
_cell.angle_beta   90.00
_cell.angle_gamma   90.00
#
_symmetry.space_group_name_H-M   'P 1'
#
loop_
_entity.id
_entity.type
_entity.pdbx_description
1 polymer ?
#
loop_
_entity_poly.entity_id
_entity_poly.type
_entity_poly.pdbx_seq_one_letter_code
_entity_poly.pdbx_strand_id
1 'polypeptide(L)'
;MVKNDIDINSYIGLVKTTSLACGLIFELPIIMYFLSVLGLVTPQFLREYRKYAIVLILILAAIITPPDVISQIIVSIPLLILYEISIYISKFVQKKPKTEVLAPNNND
;
A
#
# COMPACT_ATOMS: atom_id res chain seq x y z
N MET A 1 -22.51 -38.08 4.79
CA MET A 1 -22.03 -37.62 6.10
C MET A 1 -21.10 -36.44 5.83
N VAL A 2 -21.60 -35.21 5.98
CA VAL A 2 -20.75 -34.01 5.90
C VAL A 2 -19.77 -34.14 7.05
N LYS A 3 -18.52 -34.49 6.75
CA LYS A 3 -17.43 -34.44 7.73
C LYS A 3 -17.25 -32.96 8.06
N ASN A 4 -17.82 -32.56 9.20
CA ASN A 4 -17.56 -31.29 9.83
C ASN A 4 -16.16 -31.33 10.43
N ASP A 5 -15.17 -31.42 9.55
CA ASP A 5 -13.82 -31.01 9.86
C ASP A 5 -13.84 -29.50 9.65
N ILE A 6 -14.15 -28.72 10.70
CA ILE A 6 -13.41 -27.46 10.87
C ILE A 6 -11.97 -27.93 11.08
N ASP A 7 -11.34 -28.33 9.99
CA ASP A 7 -10.09 -29.03 9.99
C ASP A 7 -9.10 -27.98 10.46
N ILE A 8 -8.47 -28.21 11.61
CA ILE A 8 -7.53 -27.26 12.18
C ILE A 8 -6.47 -26.87 11.13
N ASN A 9 -6.18 -27.77 10.19
CA ASN A 9 -5.30 -27.52 9.05
C ASN A 9 -5.87 -26.47 8.08
N SER A 10 -7.17 -26.45 7.82
CA SER A 10 -7.82 -25.44 6.99
C SER A 10 -7.82 -24.06 7.66
N TYR A 11 -8.12 -23.99 8.96
CA TYR A 11 -8.05 -22.73 9.71
C TYR A 11 -6.61 -22.20 9.79
N ILE A 12 -5.65 -23.07 10.12
CA ILE A 12 -4.23 -22.72 10.14
C ILE A 12 -3.73 -22.34 8.75
N GLY A 13 -4.20 -22.99 7.68
CA GLY A 13 -3.88 -22.64 6.29
C GLY A 13 -4.37 -21.24 5.90
N LEU A 14 -5.60 -20.89 6.30
CA LEU A 14 -6.15 -19.55 6.13
C LEU A 14 -5.32 -18.51 6.89
N VAL A 15 -5.11 -18.72 8.19
CA VAL A 15 -4.34 -17.79 9.04
C VAL A 15 -2.91 -17.60 8.52
N LYS A 16 -2.23 -18.68 8.09
CA LYS A 16 -0.89 -18.59 7.48
C LYS A 16 -0.89 -17.72 6.23
N THR A 17 -1.82 -17.96 5.32
CA THR A 17 -1.88 -17.25 4.03
C THR A 17 -2.22 -15.77 4.23
N THR A 18 -3.23 -15.48 5.06
CA THR A 18 -3.62 -14.10 5.40
C THR A 18 -2.53 -13.35 6.14
N SER A 19 -1.82 -14.01 7.08
CA SER A 19 -0.69 -13.40 7.79
C SER A 19 0.46 -13.03 6.85
N LEU A 20 0.81 -13.93 5.92
CA LEU A 20 1.85 -13.68 4.93
C LEU A 20 1.45 -12.55 3.95
N ALA A 21 0.20 -12.58 3.46
CA ALA A 21 -0.33 -11.54 2.57
C ALA A 21 -0.36 -10.16 3.24
N CYS A 22 -0.74 -10.09 4.52
CA CYS A 22 -0.66 -8.86 5.31
C CYS A 22 0.78 -8.34 5.35
N GLY A 23 1.76 -9.18 5.69
CA GLY A 23 3.18 -8.77 5.71
C GLY A 23 3.64 -8.13 4.40
N LEU A 24 3.35 -8.77 3.27
CA LEU A 24 3.68 -8.25 1.93
C LEU A 24 3.02 -6.90 1.64
N ILE A 25 1.77 -6.73 2.07
CA ILE A 25 1.03 -5.47 1.89
C ILE A 25 1.63 -4.35 2.75
N PHE A 26 2.11 -4.67 3.95
CA PHE A 26 2.79 -3.71 4.81
C PHE A 26 4.15 -3.26 4.25
N GLU A 27 4.73 -3.96 3.27
CA GLU A 27 5.93 -3.50 2.54
C GLU A 27 5.60 -2.48 1.45
N LEU A 28 4.44 -2.56 0.81
CA LEU A 28 4.00 -1.59 -0.21
C LEU A 28 4.14 -0.11 0.19
N PRO A 29 3.76 0.35 1.40
CA PRO A 29 3.97 1.75 1.81
C PRO A 29 5.45 2.14 1.89
N ILE A 30 6.34 1.23 2.32
CA ILE A 30 7.78 1.48 2.37
C ILE A 30 8.36 1.63 0.96
N ILE A 31 7.90 0.78 0.03
CA ILE A 31 8.30 0.81 -1.39
C ILE A 31 7.82 2.11 -2.04
N MET A 32 6.56 2.49 -1.81
CA MET A 32 5.99 3.74 -2.34
C MET A 32 6.70 4.97 -1.78
N TYR A 33 7.11 4.94 -0.51
CA TYR A 33 7.96 5.96 0.08
C TYR A 33 9.31 6.06 -0.63
N PHE A 34 10.00 4.93 -0.81
CA PHE A 34 11.31 4.89 -1.48
C PHE A 34 11.22 5.42 -2.92
N LEU A 35 10.22 4.98 -3.69
CA LEU A 35 9.96 5.46 -5.04
C LEU A 35 9.65 6.97 -5.07
N SER A 36 8.95 7.49 -4.06
CA SER A 36 8.70 8.92 -3.95
C SER A 36 9.95 9.72 -3.60
N VAL A 37 10.87 9.18 -2.80
CA VAL A 37 12.16 9.82 -2.47
C VAL A 37 13.06 9.88 -3.71
N LEU A 38 13.04 8.83 -4.54
CA LEU A 38 13.75 8.79 -5.83
C LEU A 38 13.14 9.72 -6.89
N GLY A 39 11.97 10.31 -6.62
CA GLY A 39 11.26 11.18 -7.57
C GLY A 39 10.52 10.43 -8.68
N LEU A 40 10.48 9.09 -8.65
CA LEU A 40 9.73 8.27 -9.61
C LEU A 40 8.21 8.41 -9.42
N VAL A 41 7.77 8.68 -8.19
CA VAL A 41 6.35 8.82 -7.84
C VAL A 41 6.11 10.16 -7.14
N THR A 42 5.42 11.07 -7.83
CA THR A 42 5.03 12.41 -7.32
C THR A 42 3.71 12.31 -6.52
N PRO A 43 3.45 13.16 -5.51
CA PRO A 43 2.22 13.11 -4.73
C PRO A 43 1.06 13.63 -5.58
N GLN A 44 1.32 14.50 -6.58
CA GLN A 44 0.35 14.84 -7.62
C GLN A 44 -0.05 13.60 -8.43
N PHE A 45 0.92 12.77 -8.84
CA PHE A 45 0.66 11.52 -9.57
C PHE A 45 -0.14 10.53 -8.72
N LEU A 46 0.23 10.30 -7.46
CA LEU A 46 -0.57 9.48 -6.53
C LEU A 46 -2.01 10.01 -6.34
N ARG A 47 -2.20 11.34 -6.41
CA ARG A 47 -3.51 11.96 -6.26
C ARG A 47 -4.37 11.82 -7.53
N GLU A 48 -3.77 11.86 -8.70
CA GLU A 48 -4.44 11.65 -9.99
C GLU A 48 -4.83 10.18 -10.20
N TYR A 49 -3.97 9.25 -9.77
CA TYR A 49 -4.19 7.80 -9.90
C TYR A 49 -4.96 7.16 -8.74
N ARG A 50 -5.68 7.96 -7.92
CA ARG A 50 -6.50 7.47 -6.79
C ARG A 50 -7.44 6.32 -7.15
N LYS A 51 -8.03 6.37 -8.35
CA LYS A 51 -8.95 5.33 -8.83
C LYS A 51 -8.24 3.98 -9.01
N TYR A 52 -7.00 3.98 -9.51
CA TYR A 52 -6.19 2.76 -9.67
C TYR A 52 -5.76 2.19 -8.32
N ALA A 53 -5.40 3.06 -7.37
CA ALA A 53 -5.06 2.62 -6.00
C ALA A 53 -6.25 1.94 -5.31
N ILE A 54 -7.47 2.48 -5.46
CA ILE A 54 -8.68 1.86 -4.91
C ILE A 54 -8.93 0.48 -5.53
N VAL A 55 -8.78 0.33 -6.85
CA VAL A 55 -8.93 -0.96 -7.52
C VAL A 55 -7.87 -1.97 -7.04
N LEU A 56 -6.61 -1.56 -6.90
CA LEU A 56 -5.55 -2.41 -6.38
C LEU A 56 -5.84 -2.86 -4.93
N ILE A 57 -6.30 -1.95 -4.08
CA ILE A 57 -6.70 -2.25 -2.70
C ILE A 57 -7.85 -3.26 -2.67
N LEU A 58 -8.85 -3.11 -3.54
CA LEU A 58 -9.96 -4.05 -3.63
C LEU A 58 -9.51 -5.45 -4.09
N ILE A 59 -8.58 -5.52 -5.04
CA ILE A 59 -8.00 -6.80 -5.49
C ILE A 59 -7.21 -7.46 -4.35
N LEU A 60 -6.38 -6.69 -3.65
CA LEU A 60 -5.63 -7.19 -2.49
C LEU A 60 -6.57 -7.69 -1.39
N ALA A 61 -7.62 -6.93 -1.08
CA ALA A 61 -8.62 -7.35 -0.11
C ALA A 61 -9.33 -8.65 -0.54
N ALA A 62 -9.65 -8.81 -1.82
CA ALA A 62 -10.26 -10.04 -2.35
C ALA A 62 -9.32 -11.27 -2.36
N ILE A 63 -8.01 -11.06 -2.30
CA ILE A 63 -7.02 -12.15 -2.16
C ILE A 63 -6.89 -12.56 -0.69
N ILE A 64 -6.90 -11.60 0.23
CA ILE A 64 -6.67 -11.84 1.66
C ILE A 64 -7.91 -12.43 2.34
N THR A 65 -9.07 -11.83 2.05
CA THR A 65 -10.37 -12.26 2.56
C THR A 65 -11.12 -12.99 1.47
N PRO A 66 -11.91 -14.03 1.80
CA PRO A 66 -12.87 -14.59 0.86
C PRO A 66 -13.75 -13.46 0.28
N PRO A 67 -14.28 -13.62 -0.95
CA PRO A 67 -15.00 -12.57 -1.68
C PRO A 67 -16.40 -12.28 -1.07
N ASP A 68 -16.39 -11.82 0.18
CA ASP A 68 -17.53 -11.31 0.93
C ASP A 68 -17.43 -9.78 0.99
N VAL A 69 -18.46 -9.09 0.50
CA VAL A 69 -18.48 -7.63 0.31
C VAL A 69 -18.26 -6.89 1.63
N ILE A 70 -18.83 -7.39 2.74
CA ILE A 70 -18.74 -6.75 4.05
C ILE A 70 -17.31 -6.87 4.58
N SER A 71 -16.75 -8.08 4.58
CA SER A 71 -15.38 -8.35 5.00
C SER A 71 -14.36 -7.59 4.13
N GLN A 72 -14.60 -7.49 2.82
CA GLN A 72 -13.74 -6.74 1.89
C GLN A 72 -13.72 -5.24 2.18
N ILE A 73 -14.86 -4.65 2.55
CA ILE A 73 -14.93 -3.23 2.95
C ILE A 73 -14.17 -3.01 4.26
N ILE A 74 -14.33 -3.90 5.25
CA ILE A 74 -13.62 -3.83 6.54
C ILE A 74 -12.10 -3.85 6.35
N VAL A 75 -11.59 -4.71 5.45
CA VAL A 75 -10.14 -4.81 5.13
C VAL A 75 -9.66 -3.66 4.24
N SER A 76 -10.53 -3.10 3.39
CA SER A 76 -10.18 -1.95 2.54
C SER A 76 -9.94 -0.67 3.33
N ILE A 77 -10.60 -0.48 4.47
CA ILE A 77 -10.42 0.69 5.34
C ILE A 77 -8.96 0.85 5.82
N PRO A 78 -8.33 -0.15 6.49
CA PRO A 78 -6.94 -0.02 6.92
C PRO A 78 -5.96 0.11 5.74
N LEU A 79 -6.23 -0.56 4.61
CA LEU A 79 -5.45 -0.40 3.36
C LEU A 79 -5.49 1.04 2.82
N LEU A 80 -6.67 1.67 2.81
CA LEU A 80 -6.84 3.06 2.39
C LEU A 80 -6.12 4.04 3.33
N ILE A 81 -6.16 3.78 4.64
CA ILE A 81 -5.40 4.55 5.62
C ILE A 81 -3.90 4.45 5.34
N LEU A 82 -3.39 3.24 5.06
CA LEU A 82 -1.99 3.01 4.69
C LEU A 82 -1.58 3.79 3.44
N TYR A 83 -2.47 3.85 2.44
CA TYR A 83 -2.28 4.62 1.21
C TYR A 83 -2.26 6.14 1.48
N GLU A 84 -3.20 6.66 2.28
CA GLU A 84 -3.23 8.07 2.70
C GLU A 84 -1.96 8.45 3.47
N ILE A 85 -1.48 7.61 4.38
CA ILE A 85 -0.20 7.80 5.09
C ILE A 85 0.96 7.86 4.09
N SER A 86 0.99 6.96 3.11
CA SER A 86 2.05 6.94 2.07
C SER A 86 2.08 8.24 1.26
N ILE A 87 0.91 8.77 0.88
CA ILE A 87 0.78 10.07 0.21
C ILE A 87 1.26 11.21 1.11
N TYR A 88 0.87 11.20 2.39
CA TYR A 88 1.23 12.24 3.34
C TYR A 88 2.75 12.32 3.52
N ILE A 89 3.41 11.17 3.67
CA ILE A 89 4.87 11.09 3.79
C ILE A 89 5.54 11.53 2.48
N SER A 90 5.06 11.06 1.32
CA SER A 90 5.54 11.47 -0.02
C SER A 90 5.48 13.01 -0.20
N LYS A 91 4.38 13.63 0.23
CA LYS A 91 4.22 15.09 0.22
C LYS A 91 5.24 15.79 1.13
N PHE A 92 5.55 15.22 2.29
CA PHE A 92 6.53 15.80 3.22
C PHE A 92 7.96 15.74 2.66
N VAL A 93 8.32 14.64 1.98
CA VAL A 93 9.61 14.49 1.31
C VAL A 93 9.78 15.49 0.17
N GLN A 94 8.77 15.67 -0.67
CA GLN A 94 8.85 16.59 -1.82
C GLN A 94 8.73 18.06 -1.45
N LYS A 95 8.27 18.35 -0.23
CA LYS A 95 8.30 19.70 0.34
C LYS A 95 9.70 20.10 0.81
N LYS A 96 10.68 19.19 0.87
CA LYS A 96 12.07 19.62 0.86
C LYS A 96 12.32 20.19 -0.53
N PRO A 97 12.47 21.52 -0.67
CA PRO A 97 12.88 22.07 -1.94
C PRO A 97 14.16 21.33 -2.34
N LYS A 98 14.27 21.11 -3.64
CA LYS A 98 15.51 20.80 -4.32
C LYS A 98 16.47 21.98 -4.08
N THR A 99 16.95 22.15 -2.84
CA THR A 99 17.98 23.10 -2.49
C THR A 99 19.25 22.54 -3.12
N GLU A 100 19.55 23.14 -4.28
CA GLU A 100 20.89 23.65 -4.53
C GLU A 100 21.96 22.59 -4.83
N VAL A 101 21.83 21.96 -6.01
CA VAL A 101 22.99 21.36 -6.70
C VAL A 101 23.13 21.95 -8.10
N LEU A 102 22.99 23.27 -8.24
CA LEU A 102 23.39 24.04 -9.43
C LEU A 102 23.71 25.49 -9.01
N ALA A 103 24.75 25.68 -8.20
CA ALA A 103 25.56 26.90 -8.21
C ALA A 103 26.91 26.61 -7.56
N PRO A 104 27.98 26.49 -8.37
CA PRO A 104 29.13 27.34 -8.12
C PRO A 104 29.05 28.54 -9.06
N ASN A 105 28.82 29.70 -8.42
CA ASN A 105 29.21 31.00 -8.92
C ASN A 105 30.70 30.97 -9.28
N ASN A 106 31.01 30.98 -10.56
CA ASN A 106 32.34 31.31 -11.04
C ASN A 106 32.20 32.51 -11.98
N ASN A 107 32.55 33.66 -11.43
CA ASN A 107 32.92 34.83 -12.20
C ASN A 107 34.08 34.45 -13.12
N ASP A 108 33.84 34.48 -14.43
CA ASP A 108 34.81 34.70 -15.50
C ASP A 108 34.23 35.75 -16.46
#